data_AF-A0A2V5YAH2-F1
#
_entry.id   AF-A0A2V5YAH2-F1
#
_cell.length_a   1.000
_cell.length_b   1.000
_cell.length_c   1.000
_cell.angle_alpha   90.00
_cell.angle_beta   90.00
_cell.angle_gamma   90.00
#
_symmetry.space_group_name_H-M   'P 1'
#
loop_
_entity.id
_entity.type
_entity.pdbx_description
1 polymer ?
#
loop_
_entity_poly.entity_id
_entity_poly.type
_entity_poly.pdbx_seq_one_letter_code
_entity_poly.pdbx_strand_id
1 'polypeptide(L)'
;MAMPFLEHVSTRRVEARPFLKWAGGKASLINQFAQLFPQEVDRYIEPFVGGGAVFFHLKHGFPRMRAFLRDSNKELINCYRIVRDRPIELMRWLDHYERSFRSHGSDYYYLIRRQHDLTDDLARAARTIFLNKTCSNGHFGLTLAANSTRQSVK
;
A
#
# COMPACT_ATOMS: atom_id res chain seq x y z
N MET A 1 31.82 25.35 36.15
CA MET A 1 30.49 24.73 36.33
C MET A 1 30.13 24.08 35.01
N ALA A 2 30.38 22.78 34.87
CA ALA A 2 30.15 22.04 33.63
C ALA A 2 28.67 21.63 33.56
N MET A 3 28.00 21.90 32.44
CA MET A 3 26.70 21.31 32.14
C MET A 3 26.92 20.01 31.34
N PRO A 4 26.71 18.82 31.92
CA PRO A 4 26.59 17.62 31.13
C PRO A 4 25.17 17.55 30.56
N PHE A 5 25.00 16.70 29.54
CA PHE A 5 23.71 16.21 29.04
C PHE A 5 23.13 16.88 27.79
N LEU A 6 23.87 16.81 26.68
CA LEU A 6 23.22 16.55 25.40
C LEU A 6 22.96 15.04 25.31
N GLU A 7 21.80 14.64 25.83
CA GLU A 7 21.28 13.30 25.63
C GLU A 7 21.07 13.07 24.13
N HIS A 8 21.72 12.05 23.60
CA HIS A 8 21.51 11.59 22.24
C HIS A 8 20.04 11.18 22.09
N VAL A 9 19.24 12.01 21.43
CA VAL A 9 17.92 11.60 20.95
C VAL A 9 18.14 10.53 19.89
N SER A 10 18.11 9.27 20.32
CA SER A 10 18.09 8.12 19.42
C SER A 10 16.79 8.17 18.62
N THR A 11 16.85 8.72 17.42
CA THR A 11 15.73 8.67 16.48
C THR A 11 15.54 7.22 16.06
N ARG A 12 14.69 6.47 16.78
CA ARG A 12 14.25 5.14 16.35
C ARG A 12 13.59 5.28 14.97
N ARG A 13 14.18 4.68 13.95
CA ARG A 13 13.57 4.61 12.63
C ARG A 13 12.35 3.70 12.70
N VAL A 14 11.17 4.24 12.42
CA VAL A 14 9.94 3.46 12.29
C VAL A 14 10.04 2.63 11.01
N GLU A 15 9.88 1.32 11.15
CA GLU A 15 9.88 0.39 10.03
C GLU A 15 8.58 0.54 9.22
N ALA A 16 8.70 0.88 7.93
CA ALA A 16 7.57 0.89 7.01
C ALA A 16 7.14 -0.54 6.67
N ARG A 17 5.83 -0.78 6.54
CA ARG A 17 5.25 -2.12 6.31
C ARG A 17 4.24 -2.09 5.17
N PRO A 18 3.95 -3.25 4.54
CA PRO A 18 2.84 -3.39 3.61
C PRO A 18 1.54 -2.76 4.14
N PHE A 19 1.00 -1.79 3.39
CA PHE A 19 -0.23 -1.10 3.78
C PHE A 19 -1.48 -1.72 3.13
N LEU A 20 -1.35 -2.52 2.08
CA LEU A 20 -2.45 -3.26 1.45
C LEU A 20 -2.39 -4.75 1.79
N LYS A 21 -3.55 -5.35 2.05
CA LYS A 21 -3.71 -6.81 2.03
C LYS A 21 -3.73 -7.27 0.57
N TRP A 22 -2.77 -8.11 0.20
CA TRP A 22 -2.59 -8.56 -1.18
C TRP A 22 -2.40 -10.07 -1.24
N ALA A 23 -3.05 -10.74 -2.19
CA ALA A 23 -2.91 -12.17 -2.39
C ALA A 23 -1.44 -12.51 -2.76
N GLY A 24 -0.93 -13.62 -2.23
CA GLY A 24 0.46 -14.02 -2.47
C GLY A 24 1.50 -13.12 -1.76
N GLY A 25 1.10 -12.47 -0.66
CA GLY A 25 2.00 -11.69 0.18
C GLY A 25 3.20 -12.53 0.64
N LYS A 26 4.40 -12.14 0.22
CA LYS A 26 5.64 -12.90 0.45
C LYS A 26 6.20 -12.76 1.86
N ALA A 27 5.44 -12.18 2.79
CA ALA A 27 5.90 -11.87 4.14
C ALA A 27 6.35 -13.12 4.91
N SER A 28 5.62 -14.23 4.77
CA SER A 28 5.99 -15.52 5.39
C SER A 28 7.28 -16.13 4.84
N LEU A 29 7.66 -15.78 3.61
CA LEU A 29 8.86 -16.31 2.94
C LEU A 29 10.12 -15.51 3.27
N ILE A 30 9.99 -14.30 3.81
CA ILE A 30 11.13 -13.42 4.11
C ILE A 30 12.16 -14.12 4.99
N ASN A 31 11.72 -14.79 6.06
CA ASN A 31 12.63 -15.47 6.99
C ASN A 31 13.41 -16.61 6.31
N GLN A 32 12.82 -17.26 5.31
CA GLN A 32 13.48 -18.35 4.56
C GLN A 32 14.52 -17.80 3.58
N PHE A 33 14.31 -16.59 3.06
CA PHE A 33 15.21 -15.95 2.09
C PHE A 33 16.21 -14.97 2.72
N ALA A 34 16.09 -14.69 4.02
CA ALA A 34 16.91 -13.69 4.72
C ALA A 34 18.42 -13.91 4.49
N GLN A 35 18.86 -15.18 4.51
CA GLN A 35 20.27 -15.55 4.31
C GLN A 35 20.73 -15.51 2.84
N LEU A 36 19.78 -15.46 1.90
CA LEU A 36 20.06 -15.41 0.46
C LEU A 36 20.17 -13.97 -0.06
N PHE A 37 19.75 -12.98 0.74
CA PHE A 37 19.92 -11.59 0.36
C PHE A 37 21.40 -11.21 0.39
N PRO A 38 21.88 -10.44 -0.60
CA PRO A 38 23.25 -9.95 -0.60
C PRO A 38 23.50 -9.02 0.58
N GLN A 39 24.76 -8.89 0.99
CA GLN A 39 25.16 -8.02 2.10
C GLN A 39 25.06 -6.52 1.75
N GLU A 40 25.03 -6.18 0.46
CA GLU A 40 24.90 -4.82 -0.03
C GLU A 40 23.92 -4.80 -1.21
N VAL A 41 23.03 -3.80 -1.23
CA VAL A 41 22.07 -3.58 -2.32
C VAL A 41 21.99 -2.11 -2.68
N ASP A 42 22.57 -1.74 -3.81
CA ASP A 42 22.42 -0.40 -4.36
C ASP A 42 21.10 -0.22 -5.11
N ARG A 43 20.70 -1.25 -5.85
CA ARG A 43 19.52 -1.24 -6.73
C ARG A 43 18.69 -2.49 -6.54
N TYR A 44 17.40 -2.29 -6.32
CA TYR A 44 16.38 -3.32 -6.23
C TYR A 44 15.30 -3.11 -7.28
N ILE A 45 14.93 -4.18 -7.98
CA ILE A 45 13.90 -4.16 -9.02
C ILE A 45 12.89 -5.26 -8.69
N GLU A 46 11.64 -4.88 -8.46
CA GLU A 46 10.56 -5.82 -8.19
C GLU A 46 9.47 -5.69 -9.27
N PRO A 47 9.45 -6.58 -10.27
CA PRO A 47 8.49 -6.50 -11.38
C PRO A 47 7.04 -6.86 -10.99
N PHE A 48 6.86 -7.48 -9.82
CA PHE A 48 5.59 -7.95 -9.27
C PHE A 48 5.48 -7.60 -7.78
N VAL A 49 5.43 -6.30 -7.47
CA VAL A 49 5.48 -5.81 -6.08
C VAL A 49 4.38 -6.38 -5.21
N GLY A 50 3.15 -6.52 -5.73
CA GLY A 50 2.01 -6.91 -4.90
C GLY A 50 1.88 -6.04 -3.65
N GLY A 51 1.85 -6.66 -2.46
CA GLY A 51 1.86 -5.94 -1.17
C GLY A 51 3.23 -5.36 -0.75
N GLY A 52 4.31 -5.63 -1.49
CA GLY A 52 5.64 -5.05 -1.27
C GLY A 52 6.38 -5.59 -0.05
N ALA A 53 6.05 -6.80 0.42
CA ALA A 53 6.64 -7.37 1.63
C ALA A 53 8.18 -7.45 1.56
N VAL A 54 8.74 -7.90 0.43
CA VAL A 54 10.19 -7.99 0.22
C VAL A 54 10.80 -6.59 0.11
N PHE A 55 10.18 -5.70 -0.68
CA PHE A 55 10.61 -4.29 -0.76
C PHE A 55 10.76 -3.63 0.61
N PHE A 56 9.72 -3.70 1.47
CA PHE A 56 9.75 -3.05 2.78
C PHE A 56 10.83 -3.64 3.70
N HIS A 57 10.99 -4.96 3.70
CA HIS A 57 12.05 -5.64 4.45
C HIS A 57 13.45 -5.20 4.00
N LEU A 58 13.71 -5.23 2.68
CA LEU A 58 15.00 -4.81 2.13
C LEU A 58 15.25 -3.31 2.32
N LYS A 59 14.23 -2.45 2.21
CA LYS A 59 14.39 -1.02 2.42
C LYS A 59 14.73 -0.67 3.87
N HIS A 60 14.27 -1.48 4.83
CA HIS A 60 14.66 -1.34 6.22
C HIS A 60 16.14 -1.69 6.43
N GLY A 61 16.58 -2.84 5.90
CA GLY A 61 17.99 -3.28 5.98
C GLY A 61 18.97 -2.45 5.15
N PHE A 62 18.50 -1.91 4.01
CA PHE A 62 19.28 -1.12 3.06
C PHE A 62 18.64 0.26 2.82
N PRO A 63 18.73 1.21 3.77
CA PRO A 63 18.03 2.49 3.66
C PRO A 63 18.39 3.33 2.44
N ARG A 64 19.61 3.19 1.92
CA ARG A 64 20.11 3.91 0.74
C ARG A 64 19.76 3.24 -0.60
N MET A 65 19.23 2.02 -0.56
CA MET A 65 18.85 1.24 -1.73
C MET A 65 17.82 2.00 -2.59
N ARG A 66 18.10 2.07 -3.89
CA ARG A 66 17.16 2.57 -4.90
C ARG A 66 16.24 1.44 -5.35
N ALA A 67 14.94 1.63 -5.22
CA ALA A 67 13.95 0.62 -5.58
C ALA A 67 13.13 1.03 -6.80
N PHE A 68 12.92 0.08 -7.71
CA PHE A 68 12.06 0.18 -8.88
C PHE A 68 10.95 -0.85 -8.75
N LEU A 69 9.77 -0.40 -8.36
CA LEU A 69 8.60 -1.25 -8.12
C LEU A 69 7.67 -1.19 -9.33
N ARG A 70 7.29 -2.35 -9.84
CA ARG A 70 6.35 -2.49 -10.94
C ARG A 70 5.30 -3.55 -10.60
N ASP A 71 4.15 -3.39 -11.22
CA ASP A 71 3.05 -4.35 -11.24
C ASP A 71 2.24 -4.10 -12.51
N SER A 72 1.50 -5.10 -12.98
CA SER A 72 0.53 -4.90 -14.06
C SER A 72 -0.72 -4.18 -13.57
N ASN A 73 -1.02 -4.24 -12.26
CA ASN A 73 -2.16 -3.57 -11.67
C ASN A 73 -1.89 -2.07 -11.47
N LYS A 74 -2.50 -1.24 -12.33
CA LYS A 74 -2.38 0.22 -12.28
C LYS A 74 -2.97 0.84 -11.01
N GLU A 75 -4.03 0.27 -10.44
CA GLU A 75 -4.63 0.76 -9.17
C GLU A 75 -3.66 0.54 -7.99
N LEU A 76 -2.97 -0.59 -7.98
CA LEU A 76 -1.95 -0.89 -6.97
C LEU A 76 -0.80 0.10 -7.05
N ILE A 77 -0.24 0.31 -8.25
CA ILE A 77 0.84 1.27 -8.46
C ILE A 77 0.40 2.69 -8.13
N ASN A 78 -0.85 3.06 -8.44
CA ASN A 78 -1.41 4.34 -8.04
C ASN A 78 -1.41 4.51 -6.51
N CYS A 79 -1.81 3.48 -5.75
CA CYS A 79 -1.76 3.52 -4.29
C CYS A 79 -0.34 3.78 -3.76
N TYR A 80 0.67 3.09 -4.29
CA TYR A 80 2.07 3.33 -3.90
C TYR A 80 2.53 4.75 -4.22
N ARG A 81 2.18 5.28 -5.39
CA ARG A 81 2.52 6.65 -5.80
C ARG A 81 1.88 7.68 -4.88
N ILE A 82 0.59 7.55 -4.58
CA ILE A 82 -0.12 8.48 -3.71
C ILE A 82 0.39 8.43 -2.26
N VAL A 83 0.68 7.24 -1.73
CA VAL A 83 1.29 7.11 -0.39
C VAL A 83 2.67 7.79 -0.35
N ARG A 84 3.46 7.70 -1.43
CA ARG A 84 4.78 8.34 -1.52
C ARG A 84 4.67 9.86 -1.67
N ASP A 85 3.80 10.33 -2.56
CA ASP A 85 3.82 11.70 -3.07
C ASP A 85 2.81 12.63 -2.38
N ARG A 86 1.66 12.10 -1.93
CA ARG A 86 0.54 12.87 -1.35
C ARG A 86 -0.01 12.25 -0.04
N PRO A 87 0.84 11.86 0.94
CA PRO A 87 0.39 11.13 2.12
C PRO A 87 -0.60 11.90 3.00
N ILE A 88 -0.39 13.21 3.18
CA ILE A 88 -1.25 14.05 4.05
C ILE A 88 -2.66 14.19 3.48
N GLU A 89 -2.77 14.39 2.17
CA GLU A 89 -4.06 14.48 1.50
C GLU A 89 -4.78 13.13 1.53
N LEU A 90 -4.04 12.03 1.30
CA LEU A 90 -4.58 10.68 1.42
C LEU A 90 -5.12 10.40 2.83
N MET A 91 -4.40 10.78 3.88
CA MET A 91 -4.86 10.62 5.26
C MET A 91 -6.17 11.35 5.51
N ARG A 92 -6.32 12.59 5.03
CA ARG A 92 -7.57 13.35 5.18
C ARG A 92 -8.77 12.65 4.52
N TRP A 93 -8.56 12.08 3.32
CA TRP A 93 -9.58 11.30 2.63
C TRP A 93 -9.96 10.03 3.40
N LEU A 94 -8.96 9.30 3.91
CA LEU A 94 -9.18 8.08 4.69
C LEU A 94 -9.89 8.38 6.02
N ASP A 95 -9.54 9.47 6.70
CA ASP A 95 -10.23 9.93 7.92
C ASP A 95 -11.69 10.29 7.65
N HIS A 96 -11.97 10.91 6.49
CA HIS A 96 -13.34 11.18 6.07
C HIS A 96 -14.12 9.87 5.84
N TYR A 97 -13.54 8.92 5.09
CA TYR A 97 -14.17 7.63 4.85
C TYR A 97 -14.40 6.84 6.14
N GLU A 98 -13.44 6.84 7.06
CA GLU A 98 -13.58 6.17 8.35
C GLU A 98 -14.73 6.76 9.17
N ARG A 99 -14.79 8.09 9.30
CA ARG A 99 -15.88 8.77 10.03
C ARG A 99 -17.24 8.46 9.42
N SER A 100 -17.37 8.60 8.10
CA SER A 100 -18.62 8.31 7.40
C SER A 100 -19.02 6.84 7.52
N PHE A 101 -18.07 5.91 7.45
CA PHE A 101 -18.33 4.48 7.66
C PHE A 101 -18.78 4.18 9.09
N ARG A 102 -18.19 4.81 10.11
CA ARG A 102 -18.63 4.66 11.50
C ARG A 102 -20.06 5.17 11.71
N SER A 103 -20.47 6.23 11.01
CA SER A 103 -21.82 6.80 11.12
C SER A 103 -22.89 6.02 10.35
N HIS A 104 -22.57 5.46 9.18
CA HIS A 104 -23.55 4.90 8.25
C HIS A 104 -23.38 3.37 8.02
N GLY A 105 -22.36 2.77 8.62
CA GLY A 105 -22.11 1.32 8.54
C GLY A 105 -21.89 0.82 7.12
N SER A 106 -22.42 -0.38 6.84
CA SER A 106 -22.24 -1.11 5.58
C SER A 106 -22.76 -0.37 4.35
N ASP A 107 -23.78 0.47 4.49
CA ASP A 107 -24.37 1.20 3.37
C ASP A 107 -23.35 2.14 2.73
N TYR A 108 -22.54 2.80 3.57
CA TYR A 108 -21.46 3.66 3.09
C TYR A 108 -20.36 2.86 2.40
N TYR A 109 -20.04 1.67 2.89
CA TYR A 109 -19.10 0.79 2.21
C TYR A 109 -19.58 0.44 0.79
N TYR A 110 -20.86 0.09 0.62
CA TYR A 110 -21.41 -0.21 -0.70
C TYR A 110 -21.53 1.02 -1.60
N LEU A 111 -21.82 2.20 -1.04
CA LEU A 111 -21.79 3.47 -1.74
C LEU A 111 -20.41 3.71 -2.38
N ILE A 112 -19.35 3.62 -1.58
CA ILE A 112 -17.96 3.82 -2.05
C ILE A 112 -17.56 2.72 -3.04
N ARG A 113 -17.98 1.47 -2.81
CA ARG A 113 -17.70 0.35 -3.72
C ARG A 113 -18.25 0.57 -5.12
N ARG A 114 -19.39 1.25 -5.28
CA ARG A 114 -20.02 1.54 -6.57
C ARG A 114 -19.33 2.66 -7.37
N GLN A 115 -18.41 3.41 -6.77
CA GLN A 115 -17.72 4.52 -7.42
C GLN A 115 -16.58 4.01 -8.32
N HIS A 116 -16.91 3.58 -9.53
CA HIS A 116 -15.93 3.03 -10.48
C HIS A 116 -15.29 4.09 -11.39
N ASP A 117 -15.99 5.18 -11.67
CA ASP A 117 -15.60 6.19 -12.67
C ASP A 117 -14.76 7.35 -12.11
N LEU A 118 -14.04 7.11 -11.01
CA LEU A 118 -13.13 8.11 -10.44
C LEU A 118 -11.94 8.33 -11.38
N THR A 119 -11.71 9.58 -11.78
CA THR A 119 -10.59 9.97 -12.65
C THR A 119 -9.39 10.50 -11.85
N ASP A 120 -9.63 11.08 -10.67
CA ASP A 120 -8.57 11.57 -9.80
C ASP A 120 -7.81 10.42 -9.12
N ASP A 121 -6.49 10.45 -9.25
CA ASP A 121 -5.59 9.41 -8.74
C ASP A 121 -5.63 9.32 -7.21
N LEU A 122 -5.75 10.46 -6.50
CA LEU A 122 -5.84 10.46 -5.04
C LEU A 122 -7.16 9.80 -4.57
N ALA A 123 -8.29 10.16 -5.16
CA ALA A 123 -9.59 9.57 -4.86
C ALA A 123 -9.62 8.06 -5.14
N ARG A 124 -9.05 7.62 -6.27
CA ARG A 124 -8.90 6.19 -6.62
C ARG A 124 -8.06 5.43 -5.59
N ALA A 125 -6.93 6.00 -5.17
CA ALA A 125 -6.07 5.38 -4.15
C ALA A 125 -6.77 5.30 -2.79
N ALA A 126 -7.42 6.39 -2.35
CA ALA A 126 -8.18 6.42 -1.11
C ALA A 126 -9.31 5.39 -1.12
N ARG A 127 -10.08 5.30 -2.22
CA ARG A 127 -11.16 4.30 -2.40
C ARG A 127 -10.60 2.88 -2.27
N THR A 128 -9.52 2.59 -2.99
CA THR A 128 -8.90 1.26 -3.02
C THR A 128 -8.39 0.85 -1.64
N ILE A 129 -7.70 1.75 -0.93
CA ILE A 129 -7.19 1.50 0.42
C ILE A 129 -8.35 1.29 1.41
N PHE A 130 -9.36 2.15 1.37
CA PHE A 130 -10.53 2.03 2.24
C PHE A 130 -11.25 0.69 2.06
N LEU A 131 -11.56 0.30 0.82
CA LEU A 131 -12.19 -0.98 0.53
C LEU A 131 -11.30 -2.14 0.99
N ASN A 132 -9.98 -2.08 0.74
CA ASN A 132 -9.05 -3.13 1.17
C ASN A 132 -9.03 -3.34 2.69
N LYS A 133 -9.18 -2.26 3.46
CA LYS A 133 -9.17 -2.30 4.94
C LYS A 133 -10.52 -2.68 5.54
N THR A 134 -11.62 -2.32 4.90
CA THR A 134 -12.99 -2.50 5.42
C THR A 134 -13.68 -3.77 4.93
N CYS A 135 -13.24 -4.40 3.84
CA CYS A 135 -13.72 -5.72 3.43
C CYS A 135 -13.40 -6.77 4.52
N SER A 136 -14.43 -7.43 5.04
CA SER A 136 -14.30 -8.69 5.79
C SER A 136 -13.44 -9.65 4.97
N ASN A 137 -12.28 -10.04 5.50
CA ASN A 137 -11.24 -10.90 4.89
C ASN A 137 -10.20 -10.26 3.98
N GLY A 138 -10.31 -8.97 3.61
CA GLY A 138 -9.24 -8.23 2.93
C GLY A 138 -8.66 -8.84 1.64
N HIS A 139 -9.37 -9.78 1.01
CA HIS A 139 -8.98 -10.35 -0.27
C HIS A 139 -9.42 -9.38 -1.37
N PHE A 140 -8.46 -8.84 -2.12
CA PHE A 140 -8.73 -8.13 -3.37
C PHE A 140 -9.10 -9.18 -4.43
N GLY A 141 -10.34 -9.67 -4.38
CA GLY A 141 -10.90 -10.51 -5.43
C GLY A 141 -11.08 -9.67 -6.69
N LEU A 142 -10.43 -10.08 -7.77
CA LEU A 142 -10.62 -9.57 -9.13
C LEU A 142 -12.12 -9.52 -9.47
N THR A 143 -12.77 -8.38 -9.32
CA THR A 143 -14.06 -8.10 -9.96
C THR A 143 -14.07 -6.79 -10.74
N LEU A 144 -13.01 -5.97 -10.65
CA LEU A 144 -12.89 -4.74 -11.44
C LEU A 144 -12.20 -4.92 -12.81
N ALA A 145 -11.85 -6.14 -13.21
CA ALA A 145 -11.21 -6.40 -14.51
C ALA A 145 -12.08 -7.20 -15.51
N ALA A 146 -13.28 -7.67 -15.14
CA ALA A 146 -14.04 -8.61 -15.98
C ALA A 146 -15.28 -8.05 -16.70
N ASN A 147 -15.73 -6.82 -16.38
CA ASN A 147 -16.97 -6.28 -16.97
C ASN A 147 -16.78 -5.26 -18.11
N SER A 148 -15.61 -5.18 -18.75
CA SER A 148 -15.41 -4.33 -19.95
C SER A 148 -15.44 -5.08 -21.29
N THR A 149 -15.73 -6.38 -21.31
CA THR A 149 -15.91 -7.14 -22.57
C THR A 149 -17.04 -8.15 -22.44
N ARG A 150 -18.27 -7.68 -22.60
CA ARG A 150 -19.42 -8.42 -23.17
C ARG A 150 -20.53 -7.43 -23.53
N GLN A 151 -20.29 -6.66 -24.58
CA GLN A 151 -21.35 -6.18 -25.46
C GLN A 151 -21.14 -6.78 -26.84
N SER A 152 -22.24 -7.36 -27.36
CA SER A 152 -22.53 -7.64 -28.77
C SER A 152 -21.59 -8.55 -29.57
N VAL A 153 -21.94 -9.84 -29.63
CA VAL A 153 -22.15 -10.53 -30.91
C VAL A 153 -23.42 -11.38 -30.76
N LYS A 154 -24.39 -11.06 -31.63
CA LYS A 154 -25.67 -11.70 -31.99
C LYS A 154 -26.17 -12.88 -31.15
#